data_AF-A0A1F6HXV0-F1
#
_entry.id   AF-A0A1F6HXV0-F1
#
_cell.length_a   1.000
_cell.length_b   1.000
_cell.length_c   1.000
_cell.angle_alpha   90.00
_cell.angle_beta   90.00
_cell.angle_gamma   90.00
#
_symmetry.space_group_name_H-M   'P 1'
#
loop_
_entity.id
_entity.type
_entity.pdbx_description
1 polymer ?
#
loop_
_entity_poly.entity_id
_entity_poly.type
_entity_poly.pdbx_seq_one_letter_code
_entity_poly.pdbx_strand_id
1 'polypeptide(L)'
;MLKPTAFANSLTVVGLGTYVICRILVLVAPDLLFTIGQSWLHTLNLSSVRATVSMDIGTFLLGAVTISIFVWIASYVFASLYNRLAKQR
;
A
#
# COMPACT_ATOMS: atom_id res chain seq x y z
N MET A 1 -17.62 -10.83 14.64
CA MET A 1 -17.29 -9.38 14.56
C MET A 1 -15.78 -9.22 14.52
N LEU A 2 -15.26 -8.30 13.71
CA LEU A 2 -13.83 -8.00 13.62
C LEU A 2 -13.33 -7.32 14.91
N LYS A 3 -12.05 -7.47 15.26
CA LYS A 3 -11.39 -6.65 16.28
C LYS A 3 -10.70 -5.48 15.56
N PRO A 4 -11.22 -4.23 15.58
CA PRO A 4 -10.76 -3.18 14.68
C PRO A 4 -9.26 -2.85 14.80
N THR A 5 -8.73 -2.82 16.01
CA THR A 5 -7.30 -2.56 16.26
C THR A 5 -6.40 -3.67 15.72
N ALA A 6 -6.73 -4.93 16.00
CA ALA A 6 -5.97 -6.08 15.51
C ALA A 6 -6.01 -6.16 13.98
N PHE A 7 -7.18 -5.91 13.39
CA PHE A 7 -7.36 -5.84 11.94
C PHE A 7 -6.48 -4.73 11.34
N ALA A 8 -6.54 -3.52 11.90
CA ALA A 8 -5.76 -2.39 11.42
C ALA A 8 -4.25 -2.63 11.52
N ASN A 9 -3.76 -3.11 12.67
CA ASN A 9 -2.37 -3.45 12.86
C ASN A 9 -1.88 -4.48 11.82
N SER A 10 -2.66 -5.55 11.61
CA SER A 10 -2.29 -6.60 10.65
C SER A 10 -2.20 -6.07 9.22
N LEU A 11 -3.16 -5.24 8.80
CA LEU A 11 -3.17 -4.70 7.45
C LEU A 11 -2.06 -3.67 7.25
N THR A 12 -1.76 -2.85 8.26
CA THR A 12 -0.64 -1.91 8.23
C THR A 12 0.71 -2.63 8.12
N VAL A 13 0.92 -3.72 8.86
CA VAL A 13 2.16 -4.51 8.78
C VAL A 13 2.33 -5.11 7.38
N VAL A 14 1.29 -5.72 6.83
CA VAL A 14 1.32 -6.27 5.45
C VAL A 14 1.54 -5.16 4.41
N GLY A 15 0.85 -4.04 4.56
CA GLY A 15 0.96 -2.88 3.67
C GLY A 15 2.37 -2.28 3.68
N LEU A 16 2.95 -2.09 4.87
CA LEU A 16 4.31 -1.58 5.03
C LEU A 16 5.34 -2.57 4.49
N GLY A 17 5.18 -3.87 4.75
CA GLY A 17 6.04 -4.90 4.17
C GLY A 17 6.01 -4.89 2.64
N THR A 18 4.82 -4.75 2.05
CA THR A 18 4.65 -4.61 0.60
C THR A 18 5.32 -3.35 0.08
N TYR A 19 5.18 -2.21 0.77
CA TYR A 19 5.84 -0.95 0.41
C TYR A 19 7.38 -1.08 0.36
N VAL A 20 7.97 -1.76 1.35
CA VAL A 20 9.41 -2.04 1.39
C VAL A 20 9.83 -2.98 0.25
N ILE A 21 9.06 -4.04 -0.01
CA ILE A 21 9.31 -4.96 -1.14
C ILE A 21 9.27 -4.20 -2.46
N CYS A 22 8.29 -3.31 -2.66
CA CYS A 22 8.22 -2.46 -3.85
C CYS A 22 9.49 -1.62 -4.00
N ARG A 23 10.00 -1.02 -2.92
CA ARG A 23 11.27 -0.26 -2.97
C ARG A 23 12.44 -1.13 -3.39
N ILE A 24 12.55 -2.35 -2.86
CA ILE A 24 13.62 -3.28 -3.23
C ILE A 24 13.51 -3.63 -4.72
N LEU A 25 12.31 -3.97 -5.20
CA LEU A 25 12.08 -4.30 -6.60
C LEU A 25 12.43 -3.17 -7.56
N VAL A 26 12.11 -1.92 -7.22
CA VAL A 26 12.54 -0.74 -8.02
C VAL A 26 14.07 -0.70 -8.17
N LEU A 27 14.82 -1.07 -7.13
CA LEU A 27 16.28 -1.00 -7.14
C LEU A 27 16.93 -2.17 -7.88
N VAL A 28 16.38 -3.39 -7.77
CA VAL A 28 17.04 -4.61 -8.30
C VAL A 28 16.45 -5.10 -9.61
N ALA A 29 15.15 -4.89 -9.84
CA ALA A 29 14.42 -5.42 -10.99
C ALA A 29 13.26 -4.49 -11.39
N PRO A 30 13.54 -3.22 -11.78
CA PRO A 30 12.50 -2.24 -12.05
C PRO A 30 11.56 -2.68 -13.18
N ASP A 31 12.08 -3.33 -14.24
CA ASP A 31 11.26 -3.76 -15.37
C ASP A 31 10.20 -4.79 -14.95
N LEU A 32 10.53 -5.69 -14.01
CA LEU A 32 9.55 -6.64 -13.44
C LEU A 32 8.41 -5.90 -12.73
N LEU A 33 8.73 -4.89 -11.91
CA LEU A 33 7.72 -4.09 -11.21
C LEU A 33 6.79 -3.37 -12.21
N PHE A 34 7.36 -2.80 -13.28
CA PHE A 34 6.59 -2.14 -14.33
C PHE A 34 5.71 -3.12 -15.12
N THR A 35 6.20 -4.34 -15.43
CA THR A 35 5.39 -5.38 -16.06
C THR A 35 4.22 -5.80 -15.18
N ILE A 36 4.45 -6.01 -13.88
CA ILE A 36 3.38 -6.34 -12.92
C ILE A 36 2.35 -5.21 -12.88
N GLY A 37 2.80 -3.96 -12.69
CA GLY A 37 1.89 -2.80 -12.65
C GLY A 37 1.09 -2.64 -13.95
N GLN A 38 1.71 -2.86 -15.11
CA GLN A 38 1.06 -2.75 -16.41
C GLN A 38 0.01 -3.85 -16.62
N SER A 39 0.17 -5.03 -16.00
CA SER A 39 -0.83 -6.10 -16.06
C SER A 39 -2.12 -5.76 -15.29
N TRP A 40 -2.05 -4.85 -14.31
CA TRP A 40 -3.21 -4.43 -13.54
C TRP A 40 -3.92 -3.23 -14.19
N LEU A 41 -3.16 -2.35 -14.84
CA LEU A 41 -3.68 -1.14 -15.48
C LEU A 41 -3.91 -1.38 -16.98
N HIS A 42 -5.17 -1.36 -17.41
CA HIS A 42 -5.53 -1.76 -18.77
C HIS A 42 -5.37 -0.62 -19.79
N THR A 43 -5.70 0.62 -19.41
CA THR A 43 -5.73 1.78 -20.33
C THR A 43 -4.57 2.74 -20.16
N LEU A 44 -3.79 2.60 -19.07
CA LEU A 44 -2.67 3.48 -18.78
C LEU A 44 -1.37 2.83 -19.24
N ASN A 45 -0.52 3.59 -19.93
CA ASN A 45 0.84 3.17 -20.25
C ASN A 45 1.79 3.63 -19.13
N LEU A 46 2.26 2.71 -18.30
CA LEU A 46 3.19 3.04 -17.22
C LEU A 46 4.59 3.40 -17.72
N SER A 47 4.97 2.97 -18.93
CA SER A 47 6.29 3.29 -19.49
C SER A 47 6.47 4.78 -19.78
N SER A 48 5.39 5.53 -20.06
CA SER A 48 5.46 6.96 -20.35
C SER A 48 5.65 7.83 -19.11
N VAL A 49 5.40 7.29 -17.91
CA VAL A 49 5.53 8.01 -16.62
C VAL A 49 6.66 7.46 -15.75
N ARG A 50 7.54 6.63 -16.33
CA ARG A 50 8.70 6.06 -15.62
C ARG A 50 9.64 7.18 -15.22
N ALA A 51 9.83 7.37 -13.91
CA ALA A 51 10.80 8.31 -13.39
C ALA A 51 12.22 7.90 -13.78
N THR A 52 13.04 8.87 -14.17
CA THR A 52 14.46 8.69 -14.52
C THR A 52 15.41 8.90 -13.35
N VAL A 53 14.89 9.43 -12.24
CA VAL A 53 15.65 9.68 -11.01
C VAL A 53 15.22 8.72 -9.91
N SER A 54 16.18 8.22 -9.16
CA SER A 54 15.91 7.34 -8.01
C SER A 54 15.33 8.14 -6.85
N MET A 55 14.27 7.63 -6.22
CA MET A 55 13.70 8.20 -5.01
C MET A 55 14.73 8.23 -3.87
N ASP A 56 14.91 9.37 -3.22
CA ASP A 56 15.81 9.50 -2.08
C ASP A 56 15.27 8.78 -0.82
N ILE A 57 16.14 8.58 0.17
CA ILE A 57 15.79 7.86 1.41
C ILE A 57 14.78 8.64 2.27
N GLY A 58 14.83 9.98 2.26
CA GLY A 58 13.92 10.83 3.01
C GLY A 58 12.49 10.69 2.49
N THR A 59 12.31 10.78 1.17
CA THR A 59 11.00 10.56 0.53
C THR A 59 10.47 9.15 0.76
N PHE A 60 11.34 8.14 0.73
CA PHE A 60 10.96 6.75 1.07
C PHE A 60 10.45 6.62 2.51
N LEU A 61 11.18 7.17 3.49
CA LEU A 61 10.78 7.11 4.90
C LEU A 61 9.49 7.89 5.16
N LEU A 62 9.35 9.07 4.56
CA LEU A 62 8.12 9.85 4.62
C LEU A 62 6.93 9.07 4.05
N GLY A 63 7.12 8.42 2.91
CA GLY A 63 6.13 7.53 2.30
C GLY A 63 5.74 6.37 3.22
N ALA A 64 6.73 5.70 3.84
CA ALA A 64 6.49 4.60 4.78
C ALA A 64 5.65 5.02 5.99
N VAL A 65 5.94 6.18 6.59
CA VAL A 65 5.17 6.70 7.74
C VAL A 65 3.76 7.08 7.31
N THR A 66 3.63 7.88 6.25
CA THR A 66 2.33 8.38 5.80
C THR A 66 1.41 7.27 5.32
N ILE A 67 1.91 6.28 4.55
CA ILE A 67 1.10 5.14 4.12
C ILE A 67 0.69 4.24 5.29
N SER A 68 1.55 4.05 6.29
CA SER A 68 1.24 3.24 7.46
C SER A 68 0.11 3.86 8.29
N ILE A 69 0.18 5.17 8.53
CA ILE A 69 -0.86 5.93 9.24
C ILE A 69 -2.18 5.85 8.44
N PHE A 70 -2.12 6.10 7.14
CA PHE A 70 -3.30 6.06 6.28
C PHE A 70 -3.98 4.68 6.29
N VAL A 71 -3.22 3.60 6.05
CA VAL A 71 -3.75 2.23 6.05
C VAL A 71 -4.34 1.87 7.41
N TRP A 72 -3.69 2.25 8.51
CA TRP A 72 -4.17 1.95 9.85
C TRP A 72 -5.52 2.61 10.11
N ILE A 73 -5.63 3.91 9.83
CA ILE A 73 -6.87 4.68 10.04
C ILE A 73 -7.98 4.13 9.15
N ALA A 74 -7.72 3.94 7.86
CA ALA A 74 -8.71 3.47 6.91
C ALA A 74 -9.26 2.09 7.30
N SER A 75 -8.40 1.15 7.67
CA SER A 75 -8.78 -0.21 8.06
C SER A 75 -9.45 -0.28 9.42
N TYR A 76 -9.05 0.55 10.39
CA TYR A 76 -9.72 0.67 11.68
C TYR A 76 -11.17 1.16 11.50
N VAL A 77 -11.34 2.24 10.71
CA VAL A 77 -12.67 2.80 10.40
C VAL A 77 -13.51 1.77 9.67
N PHE A 78 -12.95 1.10 8.66
CA PHE A 78 -13.62 0.04 7.91
C PHE A 78 -14.13 -1.08 8.84
N ALA A 79 -13.25 -1.64 9.68
CA ALA A 79 -13.64 -2.73 10.60
C ALA A 79 -14.71 -2.29 11.61
N SER A 80 -14.62 -1.04 12.08
CA SER A 80 -15.60 -0.45 13.00
C SER A 80 -16.98 -0.28 12.34
N LEU A 81 -17.02 0.24 11.11
CA LEU A 81 -18.25 0.40 10.34
C LEU A 81 -18.85 -0.96 9.96
N TYR A 82 -18.02 -1.90 9.48
CA TYR A 82 -18.46 -3.25 9.17
C TYR A 82 -19.16 -3.90 10.36
N ASN A 83 -18.57 -3.81 11.54
CA ASN A 83 -19.16 -4.34 12.76
C ASN A 83 -20.50 -3.69 13.13
N ARG A 84 -20.64 -2.37 12.93
CA ARG A 84 -21.90 -1.65 13.19
C ARG A 84 -23.00 -2.12 12.23
N LEU A 85 -22.70 -2.18 10.94
CA LEU A 85 -23.66 -2.55 9.90
C LEU A 85 -24.04 -4.04 9.96
N ALA A 86 -23.06 -4.92 10.23
CA ALA A 86 -23.30 -6.36 10.34
C ALA A 86 -24.11 -6.73 11.60
N LYS A 87 -24.10 -5.89 12.64
CA LYS A 87 -24.93 -6.08 13.85
C LYS A 87 -26.36 -5.54 13.69
N GLN A 88 -26.62 -4.70 12.68
CA GLN A 88 -27.95 -4.16 12.37
C GLN A 88 -28.78 -5.10 11.45
N ARG A 89 -28.32 -6.32 11.22
CA ARG A 89 -29.07 -7.43 10.62
C ARG A 89 -29.22 -8.54 11.66
#